data_AF-A0A2S8I3R6-F1
#
_entry.id   AF-A0A2S8I3R6-F1
#
_cell.length_a   1.000
_cell.length_b   1.000
_cell.length_c   1.000
_cell.angle_alpha   90.00
_cell.angle_beta   90.00
_cell.angle_gamma   90.00
#
_symmetry.space_group_name_H-M   'P 1'
#
loop_
_entity.id
_entity.type
_entity.pdbx_description
1 polymer ?
#
loop_
_entity_poly.entity_id
_entity_poly.type
_entity_poly.pdbx_seq_one_letter_code
_entity_poly.pdbx_strand_id
1 'polypeptide(L)' 'MTERVEVGGLQVAKVLYDFVNEEALPGTGVDADGFWSGAAAVIDELAPKNKALLATRDDLQARIDGWHRDRAGTVIDPAE' A
#
# COMPACT_ATOMS: atom_id res chain seq x y z
N MET A 1 8.80 21.22 2.76
CA MET A 1 8.37 20.65 1.46
C MET A 1 9.38 19.58 1.10
N THR A 2 8.93 18.36 0.83
CA THR A 2 9.86 17.25 0.50
C THR A 2 10.24 17.36 -0.97
N GLU A 3 11.53 17.53 -1.25
CA GLU A 3 12.06 17.48 -2.62
C GLU A 3 11.85 16.09 -3.21
N ARG A 4 11.45 16.03 -4.49
CA ARG A 4 11.17 14.78 -5.20
C ARG A 4 11.90 14.73 -6.54
N VAL A 5 12.27 13.53 -6.92
CA VAL A 5 12.86 13.18 -8.22
C VAL A 5 11.88 12.30 -8.97
N GLU A 6 11.76 12.53 -10.27
CA GLU A 6 10.96 11.69 -11.17
C GLU A 6 11.83 10.54 -11.69
N VAL A 7 11.40 9.30 -11.46
CA VAL A 7 12.11 8.09 -11.91
C VAL A 7 11.11 6.99 -12.22
N GLY A 8 11.20 6.40 -13.42
CA GLY A 8 10.31 5.28 -13.82
C GLY A 8 8.82 5.61 -13.78
N GLY A 9 8.42 6.88 -13.89
CA GLY A 9 7.03 7.33 -13.73
C GLY A 9 6.57 7.56 -12.28
N LEU A 10 7.45 7.34 -11.30
CA LEU A 10 7.22 7.62 -9.89
C LEU A 10 7.79 8.99 -9.50
N GLN A 11 7.16 9.65 -8.53
CA GLN A 11 7.75 10.80 -7.84
C GLN A 11 8.27 10.38 -6.46
N VAL A 12 9.57 10.14 -6.36
CA VAL A 12 10.23 9.60 -5.16
C VAL A 12 10.88 10.73 -4.38
N ALA A 13 10.81 10.70 -3.04
CA ALA A 13 11.52 11.67 -2.21
C ALA A 13 13.02 11.60 -2.48
N LYS A 14 13.68 12.74 -2.70
CA LYS A 14 15.11 12.78 -3.07
C LYS A 14 15.99 12.01 -2.09
N VAL A 15 15.76 12.19 -0.79
CA VAL A 15 16.50 11.47 0.27
C VAL A 15 16.39 9.95 0.16
N LEU A 16 15.23 9.43 -0.27
CA LEU A 16 15.04 7.99 -0.46
C LEU A 16 15.69 7.52 -1.77
N TYR A 17 15.56 8.31 -2.84
CA TYR A 17 16.19 8.01 -4.11
C TYR A 17 17.71 7.93 -3.98
N ASP A 18 18.34 8.94 -3.36
CA ASP A 18 19.78 9.00 -3.15
C ASP A 18 20.24 7.82 -2.28
N PHE A 19 19.56 7.54 -1.15
CA PHE A 19 19.85 6.39 -0.30
C PHE A 19 19.83 5.05 -1.07
N VAL A 20 18.78 4.81 -1.86
CA VAL A 20 18.65 3.55 -2.58
C VAL A 20 19.80 3.38 -3.58
N ASN A 21 20.14 4.45 -4.32
CA ASN A 21 21.15 4.37 -5.37
C ASN A 21 22.59 4.37 -4.85
N GLU A 22 22.87 5.12 -3.79
CA GLU A 22 24.23 5.34 -3.28
C GLU A 22 24.60 4.37 -2.14
N GLU A 23 23.61 3.85 -1.40
CA GLU A 23 23.86 3.02 -0.23
C GLU A 23 23.26 1.61 -0.36
N ALA A 24 22.01 1.47 -0.82
CA ALA A 24 21.32 0.17 -0.79
C ALA A 24 21.63 -0.75 -1.98
N LEU A 25 21.72 -0.20 -3.20
CA LEU A 25 21.95 -0.96 -4.42
C LEU A 25 23.42 -1.40 -4.64
N PRO A 26 24.45 -0.62 -4.29
CA PRO A 26 25.83 -1.02 -4.52
C PRO A 26 26.17 -2.38 -3.87
N GLY A 27 26.77 -3.27 -4.66
CA GLY A 27 27.13 -4.62 -4.21
C GLY A 27 26.02 -5.67 -4.31
N THR A 28 24.79 -5.29 -4.67
CA THR A 28 23.68 -6.25 -4.87
C THR A 28 23.67 -6.91 -6.24
N GLY A 29 24.33 -6.30 -7.23
CA GLY A 29 24.28 -6.72 -8.64
C GLY A 29 23.00 -6.31 -9.38
N VAL A 30 22.12 -5.55 -8.74
CA VAL A 30 20.90 -5.00 -9.35
C VAL A 30 21.20 -3.60 -9.89
N ASP A 31 20.81 -3.33 -11.13
CA ASP A 31 20.95 -2.01 -11.74
C ASP A 31 19.84 -1.05 -11.29
N ALA A 32 20.16 0.23 -11.14
CA ALA A 32 19.23 1.23 -10.61
C ALA A 32 18.00 1.43 -11.53
N ASP A 33 18.20 1.51 -12.84
CA ASP A 33 17.11 1.72 -13.80
C ASP A 33 16.13 0.53 -13.80
N GLY A 34 16.66 -0.68 -13.75
CA GLY A 34 15.93 -1.93 -13.62
C GLY A 34 15.19 -2.05 -12.29
N PHE A 35 15.82 -1.64 -11.19
CA PHE A 35 15.15 -1.56 -9.89
C PHE A 35 13.96 -0.60 -9.93
N TRP A 36 14.15 0.64 -10.39
CA TRP A 36 13.09 1.65 -10.36
C TRP A 36 11.97 1.37 -11.36
N SER A 37 12.29 0.89 -12.57
CA SER A 37 11.28 0.47 -13.54
C SER A 37 10.48 -0.74 -13.04
N GLY A 38 11.14 -1.72 -12.41
CA GLY A 38 10.48 -2.86 -11.78
C GLY A 38 9.59 -2.44 -10.60
N ALA A 39 10.08 -1.54 -9.75
CA ALA A 39 9.31 -1.01 -8.63
C ALA A 39 8.05 -0.27 -9.11
N ALA A 40 8.17 0.56 -10.15
CA ALA A 40 7.04 1.26 -10.75
C ALA A 40 5.99 0.28 -11.28
N ALA A 41 6.40 -0.73 -12.05
CA ALA A 41 5.48 -1.74 -12.58
C ALA A 41 4.73 -2.51 -11.48
N VAL A 42 5.44 -2.91 -10.42
CA VAL A 42 4.85 -3.60 -9.27
C VAL A 42 3.85 -2.71 -8.54
N ILE A 43 4.19 -1.43 -8.32
CA ILE A 43 3.30 -0.47 -7.65
C ILE A 43 2.05 -0.25 -8.50
N ASP A 44 2.20 -0.01 -9.79
CA ASP A 44 1.06 0.25 -10.69
C ASP A 44 0.09 -0.94 -10.75
N GLU A 45 0.62 -2.17 -10.78
CA GLU A 45 -0.22 -3.38 -10.82
C GLU A 45 -0.91 -3.67 -9.48
N LEU A 46 -0.18 -3.51 -8.36
CA LEU A 46 -0.62 -3.99 -7.06
C LEU A 46 -1.30 -2.93 -6.19
N ALA A 47 -1.05 -1.64 -6.41
CA ALA A 47 -1.68 -0.58 -5.63
C ALA A 47 -3.22 -0.58 -5.74
N PRO A 48 -3.84 -0.76 -6.94
CA PRO A 48 -5.29 -0.87 -7.05
C PRO A 48 -5.85 -2.07 -6.29
N LYS A 49 -5.17 -3.22 -6.34
CA LYS A 49 -5.55 -4.44 -5.62
C LYS A 49 -5.46 -4.23 -4.10
N ASN A 50 -4.38 -3.61 -3.62
CA ASN A 50 -4.21 -3.29 -2.20
C ASN A 50 -5.33 -2.35 -1.70
N LYS A 51 -5.66 -1.32 -2.49
CA LYS A 51 -6.78 -0.42 -2.18
C LYS A 51 -8.12 -1.16 -2.10
N ALA A 52 -8.36 -2.11 -3.01
CA ALA A 52 -9.57 -2.94 -2.96
C ALA A 52 -9.61 -3.82 -1.70
N LEU A 53 -8.48 -4.38 -1.27
CA LEU A 53 -8.42 -5.17 -0.03
C LEU A 53 -8.70 -4.32 1.21
N LEU A 54 -8.25 -3.06 1.25
CA LEU A 54 -8.61 -2.14 2.33
C LEU A 54 -10.12 -1.84 2.31
N ALA A 55 -10.70 -1.59 1.15
CA ALA A 55 -12.15 -1.39 1.03
C ALA A 55 -12.95 -2.61 1.48
N THR A 56 -12.47 -3.83 1.24
CA THR A 56 -13.09 -5.05 1.78
C THR A 56 -13.07 -5.08 3.30
N ARG A 57 -11.99 -4.61 3.95
CA ARG A 57 -11.92 -4.52 5.42
C ARG A 57 -12.95 -3.52 5.93
N ASP A 58 -13.07 -2.38 5.27
CA ASP A 58 -14.04 -1.34 5.61
C ASP A 58 -15.48 -1.85 5.45
N ASP A 59 -15.79 -2.59 4.37
CA ASP A 59 -17.12 -3.20 4.16
C ASP A 59 -17.46 -4.22 5.24
N LEU A 60 -16.53 -5.13 5.55
CA LEU A 60 -16.73 -6.11 6.62
C LEU A 60 -16.99 -5.43 7.96
N GLN A 61 -16.20 -4.41 8.30
CA GLN A 61 -16.40 -3.66 9.54
C GLN A 61 -17.75 -2.93 9.54
N ALA A 62 -18.11 -2.26 8.45
CA ALA A 62 -19.40 -1.57 8.33
C ALA A 62 -20.59 -2.52 8.48
N ARG A 63 -20.47 -3.76 7.97
CA ARG A 63 -21.48 -4.80 8.12
C ARG A 63 -21.59 -5.30 9.56
N ILE A 64 -20.46 -5.51 10.25
CA ILE A 64 -20.42 -5.86 11.67
C ILE A 64 -21.04 -4.75 12.52
N ASP A 65 -20.65 -3.49 12.25
CA ASP A 65 -21.17 -2.32 12.95
C ASP A 65 -22.67 -2.14 12.69
N GLY A 66 -23.14 -2.40 11.47
CA GLY A 66 -24.56 -2.45 11.12
C GLY A 66 -25.30 -3.53 11.92
N TRP A 67 -24.78 -4.75 11.90
CA TRP A 67 -25.38 -5.89 12.59
C TRP A 67 -25.56 -5.63 14.09
N HIS A 68 -24.56 -5.03 14.75
CA HIS A 68 -24.63 -4.66 16.17
C HIS A 68 -25.60 -3.50 16.44
N ARG A 69 -25.62 -2.47 15.58
CA ARG A 69 -26.54 -1.33 15.73
C ARG A 69 -28.00 -1.77 15.61
N ASP A 70 -28.30 -2.65 14.66
CA ASP A 70 -29.65 -3.18 14.44
C ASP A 70 -30.13 -4.07 15.60
N ARG A 71 -29.19 -4.58 16.42
CA ARG A 71 -29.41 -5.44 17.60
C ARG A 71 -29.11 -4.73 18.92
N ALA A 72 -29.14 -3.39 18.93
CA ALA A 72 -28.86 -2.62 20.14
C ALA A 72 -29.83 -2.99 21.27
N GLY A 73 -29.28 -3.45 22.40
CA GLY A 73 -30.05 -3.83 23.59
C GLY A 73 -30.63 -5.24 23.58
N THR A 74 -30.40 -6.04 22.53
CA THR A 74 -30.76 -7.48 22.52
C THR A 74 -29.59 -8.34 23.00
N VAL A 75 -29.89 -9.49 23.63
CA VAL A 75 -28.86 -10.51 23.92
C VAL A 75 -28.38 -11.08 22.59
N ILE A 76 -27.06 -11.09 22.38
CA ILE A 76 -26.43 -11.66 21.18
C ILE A 76 -26.48 -13.18 21.25
N ASP A 77 -26.94 -13.83 20.18
CA ASP A 77 -26.82 -15.28 19.98
C ASP A 77 -25.47 -15.60 19.30
N PRO A 78 -24.55 -16.32 19.94
CA PRO A 78 -23.27 -16.70 19.33
C PRO A 78 -23.37 -17.73 18.18
N ALA A 79 -24.53 -18.38 18.01
CA ALA A 79 -24.74 -19.40 16.98
C ALA A 79 -25.41 -18.88 15.69
N GLU A 80 -25.83 -17.61 15.66
CA GLU A 80 -26.31 -16.89 14.47
C GLU A 80 -25.17 -16.51 13.52
#